data_AF-A0A803RBW2-F1
#
_entry.id   AF-A0A803RBW2-F1
#
_cell.length_a   1.000
_cell.length_b   1.000
_cell.length_c   1.000
_cell.angle_alpha   90.00
_cell.angle_beta   90.00
_cell.angle_gamma   90.00
#
_symmetry.space_group_name_H-M   'P 1'
#
loop_
_entity.id
_entity.type
_entity.pdbx_description
1 polymer ?
#
loop_
_entity_poly.entity_id
_entity_poly.type
_entity_poly.pdbx_seq_one_letter_code
_entity_poly.pdbx_strand_id
1 'polypeptide(L)'
;MTKGDYLVHLSTLYTKAEMKLIICVLWCIWTEKNTVIHGGKTTLAIQLVGFSLTYLKNLRSAKHKFNPSTTITHDITLQSTSHLSWQPPVLKIIS
;
A
#
# COMPACT_ATOMS: atom_id res chain seq x y z
N MET A 1 28.22 -6.41 -16.12
CA MET A 1 27.32 -7.58 -15.95
C MET A 1 26.07 -7.14 -15.20
N THR A 2 24.93 -6.94 -15.87
CA THR A 2 23.62 -6.90 -15.19
C THR A 2 23.13 -8.34 -15.05
N LYS A 3 23.84 -9.14 -14.22
CA LYS A 3 23.38 -10.48 -13.83
C LYS A 3 22.45 -10.34 -12.61
N GLY A 4 21.20 -9.95 -12.84
CA GLY A 4 20.16 -9.93 -11.81
C GLY A 4 19.93 -8.58 -11.11
N ASP A 5 20.88 -7.64 -11.15
CA ASP A 5 20.74 -6.32 -10.50
C ASP A 5 19.95 -5.29 -11.30
N TYR A 6 18.82 -5.70 -11.88
CA TYR A 6 18.00 -4.84 -12.72
C TYR A 6 17.43 -3.64 -11.96
N LEU A 7 17.01 -3.84 -10.70
CA LEU A 7 16.46 -2.74 -9.89
C LEU A 7 17.52 -1.71 -9.50
N VAL A 8 18.74 -2.15 -9.21
CA VAL A 8 19.86 -1.25 -8.92
C VAL A 8 20.20 -0.45 -10.18
N HIS A 9 20.30 -1.11 -11.33
CA HIS A 9 20.53 -0.41 -12.59
C HIS A 9 19.42 0.60 -12.89
N LEU A 10 18.15 0.23 -12.77
CA LEU A 10 17.02 1.14 -12.97
C LEU A 10 17.07 2.33 -11.99
N SER A 11 17.51 2.12 -10.75
CA SER A 11 17.64 3.22 -9.77
C SER A 11 18.68 4.27 -10.15
N THR A 12 19.65 3.92 -11.00
CA THR A 12 20.62 4.88 -11.55
C THR A 12 20.06 5.72 -12.69
N LEU A 13 18.96 5.26 -13.32
CA LEU A 13 18.34 5.91 -14.48
C LEU A 13 17.12 6.75 -14.12
N TYR A 14 16.34 6.29 -13.13
CA TYR A 14 15.04 6.87 -12.78
C TYR A 14 15.09 7.60 -11.45
N THR A 15 14.28 8.66 -11.34
CA THR A 15 14.09 9.37 -10.08
C THR A 15 13.44 8.48 -9.02
N LYS A 16 13.56 8.88 -7.75
CA LYS A 16 12.89 8.20 -6.63
C LYS A 16 11.37 8.09 -6.81
N ALA A 17 10.74 9.07 -7.46
CA ALA A 17 9.29 9.06 -7.70
C ALA A 17 8.92 8.03 -8.78
N GLU A 18 9.69 7.97 -9.86
CA GLU A 18 9.52 7.00 -10.95
C GLU A 18 9.84 5.59 -10.49
N MET A 19 10.89 5.39 -9.69
CA MET A 19 11.22 4.08 -9.12
C MET A 19 10.09 3.54 -8.24
N LYS A 20 9.40 4.40 -7.47
CA LYS A 20 8.20 3.98 -6.70
C LYS A 20 7.08 3.53 -7.63
N LEU A 21 6.89 4.20 -8.77
CA LEU A 21 5.91 3.80 -9.78
C LEU A 21 6.27 2.46 -10.41
N ILE A 22 7.53 2.29 -10.84
CA ILE A 22 8.04 1.03 -11.41
C ILE A 22 7.80 -0.13 -10.44
N ILE A 23 8.20 0.01 -9.17
CA ILE A 23 8.01 -1.02 -8.15
C ILE A 23 6.51 -1.30 -7.93
N CYS A 24 5.67 -0.26 -7.87
CA CYS A 24 4.23 -0.43 -7.68
C CYS A 24 3.57 -1.16 -8.86
N VAL A 25 3.96 -0.84 -10.10
CA VAL A 25 3.47 -1.53 -11.30
C VAL A 25 3.91 -3.00 -11.31
N LEU A 26 5.18 -3.29 -10.99
CA LEU A 26 5.67 -4.66 -10.88
C LEU A 26 4.88 -5.47 -9.84
N TRP A 27 4.59 -4.88 -8.69
CA TRP A 27 3.74 -5.49 -7.67
C TRP A 27 2.32 -5.79 -8.18
N CYS A 28 1.71 -4.85 -8.91
CA CYS A 28 0.38 -5.04 -9.50
C CYS A 28 0.36 -6.19 -10.52
N ILE A 29 1.38 -6.25 -11.38
CA ILE A 29 1.53 -7.33 -12.37
C ILE A 29 1.72 -8.68 -11.66
N TRP A 30 2.57 -8.74 -10.64
CA TRP A 30 2.79 -9.97 -9.87
C TRP A 30 1.50 -10.44 -9.19
N THR A 31 0.78 -9.52 -8.56
CA THR A 31 -0.50 -9.81 -7.90
C THR A 31 -1.51 -10.37 -8.90
N GLU A 32 -1.66 -9.73 -10.05
CA GLU A 32 -2.57 -10.18 -11.11
C GLU A 32 -2.22 -11.58 -11.61
N LYS A 33 -0.93 -11.84 -11.86
CA LYS A 33 -0.48 -13.17 -12.30
C LYS A 33 -0.78 -14.23 -11.25
N ASN A 34 -0.62 -13.93 -9.96
CA ASN A 34 -0.97 -14.85 -8.89
C ASN A 34 -2.49 -15.10 -8.82
N THR A 35 -3.30 -14.06 -9.00
CA THR A 35 -4.75 -14.20 -9.07
C THR A 35 -5.17 -15.18 -10.17
N VAL A 36 -4.57 -15.06 -11.36
CA VAL A 36 -4.83 -15.98 -12.48
C VAL A 36 -4.40 -17.41 -12.16
N ILE A 37 -3.24 -17.62 -11.53
CA ILE A 37 -2.75 -18.94 -11.12
C ILE A 37 -3.74 -19.64 -10.16
N HIS A 38 -4.40 -18.88 -9.29
CA HIS A 38 -5.40 -19.39 -8.36
C HIS A 38 -6.84 -19.42 -8.92
N GLY A 39 -7.02 -19.31 -10.25
CA GLY A 39 -8.31 -19.42 -10.92
C GLY A 39 -9.15 -18.13 -10.92
N GLY A 40 -8.56 -17.00 -10.54
CA GLY A 40 -9.17 -15.69 -10.67
C GLY A 40 -9.23 -15.19 -12.11
N LYS A 41 -10.01 -14.13 -12.35
CA LYS A 41 -10.15 -13.50 -13.67
C LYS A 41 -9.07 -12.48 -13.91
N THR A 42 -8.60 -12.39 -15.16
CA THR A 42 -7.58 -11.42 -15.57
C THR A 42 -8.15 -10.00 -15.70
N THR A 43 -7.45 -9.03 -15.12
CA THR A 43 -7.65 -7.59 -15.25
C THR A 43 -6.87 -7.03 -16.44
N LEU A 44 -7.40 -6.02 -17.13
CA LEU A 44 -6.74 -5.43 -18.29
C LEU A 44 -5.48 -4.65 -17.87
N ALA A 45 -4.40 -4.71 -18.64
CA ALA A 45 -3.14 -4.06 -18.31
C ALA A 45 -3.28 -2.54 -18.05
N ILE A 46 -4.13 -1.86 -18.81
CA ILE A 46 -4.42 -0.42 -18.63
C ILE A 46 -5.03 -0.13 -17.25
N GLN A 47 -5.85 -1.05 -16.73
CA GLN A 47 -6.49 -0.92 -15.42
C GLN A 47 -5.46 -1.10 -14.30
N LEU A 48 -4.49 -2.01 -14.47
CA LEU A 48 -3.37 -2.18 -13.52
C LEU A 48 -2.51 -0.92 -13.44
N VAL A 49 -2.21 -0.29 -14.59
CA VAL A 49 -1.47 0.98 -14.62
C VAL A 49 -2.28 2.09 -13.92
N GLY A 50 -3.56 2.24 -14.26
CA GLY A 50 -4.44 3.22 -13.61
C GLY A 50 -4.55 3.01 -12.09
N PHE A 51 -4.64 1.76 -11.65
CA PHE A 51 -4.64 1.38 -10.25
C PHE A 51 -3.34 1.80 -9.56
N SER A 52 -2.17 1.48 -10.14
CA SER A 52 -0.87 1.80 -9.55
C SER A 52 -0.66 3.31 -9.33
N LEU A 53 -1.09 4.13 -10.29
CA LEU A 53 -1.04 5.60 -10.19
C LEU A 53 -1.95 6.11 -9.06
N THR A 54 -3.18 5.60 -9.02
CA THR A 54 -4.18 5.96 -8.00
C THR A 54 -3.70 5.55 -6.60
N TYR A 55 -3.14 4.34 -6.48
CA TYR A 55 -2.59 3.82 -5.24
C TYR A 55 -1.47 4.73 -4.71
N LEU A 56 -0.51 5.12 -5.55
CA LEU A 56 0.59 5.99 -5.12
C LEU A 56 0.11 7.39 -4.74
N LYS A 57 -0.89 7.94 -5.42
CA LYS A 57 -1.52 9.21 -5.04
C LYS A 57 -2.13 9.09 -3.64
N ASN A 58 -2.92 8.04 -3.40
CA ASN A 58 -3.57 7.81 -2.12
C ASN A 58 -2.55 7.58 -0.99
N LEU A 59 -1.47 6.85 -1.27
CA LEU A 59 -0.37 6.64 -0.32
C LEU A 59 0.27 7.96 0.11
N ARG A 60 0.53 8.87 -0.83
CA ARG A 60 1.08 10.20 -0.50
C ARG A 60 0.09 10.98 0.37
N SER A 61 -1.17 11.02 -0.02
CA SER A 61 -2.22 11.69 0.75
C SER A 61 -2.35 11.12 2.16
N ALA A 62 -2.27 9.80 2.34
CA ALA A 62 -2.30 9.16 3.65
C ALA A 62 -1.09 9.52 4.51
N LYS A 63 0.12 9.55 3.92
CA LYS A 63 1.34 9.95 4.64
C LYS A 63 1.29 11.39 5.14
N HIS A 64 0.69 12.30 4.38
CA HIS A 64 0.51 13.69 4.82
C HIS A 64 -0.51 13.83 5.96
N LYS A 65 -1.55 12.98 5.98
CA LYS A 65 -2.55 12.95 7.06
C LYS A 65 -2.00 12.36 8.36
N PHE A 66 -0.96 11.55 8.28
CA PHE A 66 -0.35 10.85 9.41
C PHE A 66 1.00 11.45 9.82
N ASN A 67 1.11 12.78 9.82
CA ASN A 67 2.17 13.48 10.54
C ASN A 67 1.66 13.72 11.97
N PRO A 68 2.09 12.96 12.99
CA PRO A 68 1.78 13.27 14.38
C PRO A 68 2.64 14.47 14.79
N SER A 69 2.25 15.67 14.33
CA SER A 69 2.72 16.92 14.92
C SER A 69 1.81 17.27 16.08
N THR A 70 1.67 16.35 17.01
CA THR A 70 1.25 16.64 18.37
C THR A 70 2.47 16.38 19.24
N THR A 71 3.22 17.45 19.49
CA THR A 71 4.02 17.59 20.71
C THR A 71 3.09 17.31 21.88
N ILE A 72 3.05 16.06 22.33
CA ILE A 72 2.47 15.73 23.63
C ILE A 72 3.60 16.06 24.60
N THR A 73 3.56 17.27 25.14
CA THR A 73 4.20 17.56 26.42
C THR A 73 3.68 16.50 27.39
N HIS A 74 4.57 15.61 27.81
CA HIS A 74 4.29 14.62 28.84
C HIS A 74 4.08 15.37 30.17
N ASP A 75 2.90 15.95 30.36
CA ASP A 75 2.38 16.08 31.71
C ASP A 75 1.60 14.81 32.03
N ILE A 76 2.21 14.02 32.90
CA ILE A 76 1.69 12.76 33.39
C ILE A 76 0.43 13.08 34.19
N THR A 77 -0.74 12.87 33.60
CA THR A 77 -1.95 12.59 34.36
C THR A 77 -2.53 11.29 33.84
N LEU A 78 -2.42 10.24 34.66
CA LEU A 78 -2.96 8.90 34.40
C LEU A 78 -4.47 8.99 34.15
N GLN A 79 -4.90 8.86 32.89
CA GLN A 79 -6.26 8.43 32.57
C GLN A 79 -6.19 7.19 31.67
N SER A 80 -6.48 6.07 32.32
CA SER A 80 -6.65 4.74 31.76
C SER A 80 -7.66 4.79 30.60
N THR A 81 -7.17 4.62 29.37
CA THR A 81 -8.02 4.25 28.24
C THR A 81 -7.85 2.76 27.99
N SER A 82 -8.90 2.03 28.35
CA SER A 82 -9.04 0.60 28.16
C SER A 82 -8.81 0.22 26.70
N HIS A 83 -8.00 -0.82 26.54
CA HIS A 83 -7.64 -1.50 25.30
C HIS A 83 -8.92 -1.90 24.54
N LEU A 84 -9.33 -1.14 23.51
CA LEU A 84 -10.45 -1.55 22.66
C LEU A 84 -10.00 -2.74 21.80
N SER A 85 -10.34 -3.96 22.22
CA SER A 85 -10.14 -5.18 21.44
C SER A 85 -11.04 -5.16 20.22
N TRP A 86 -10.46 -5.40 19.04
CA TRP A 86 -11.20 -5.56 17.79
C TRP A 86 -12.31 -6.63 17.92
N GLN A 87 -13.52 -6.34 17.42
CA GLN A 87 -14.61 -7.32 17.33
C GLN A 87 -15.04 -7.54 15.87
N PRO A 88 -15.32 -8.79 15.47
CA PRO A 88 -15.81 -9.10 14.14
C PRO A 88 -17.26 -8.65 13.94
N PRO A 89 -17.67 -8.35 12.69
CA PRO A 89 -19.03 -7.93 12.37
C PRO A 89 -20.05 -9.07 12.61
N VAL A 90 -21.13 -8.74 13.32
CA VAL A 90 -22.20 -9.68 13.67
C VAL A 90 -23.11 -9.88 12.46
N LEU A 91 -23.21 -11.12 11.97
CA LEU A 91 -24.16 -11.47 10.91
C LEU A 91 -25.58 -11.43 11.46
N LYS A 92 -26.40 -10.50 10.97
CA LYS A 92 -27.84 -10.49 11.22
C LYS A 92 -28.48 -11.57 10.35
N ILE A 93 -28.87 -12.69 10.96
CA ILE A 93 -29.74 -13.68 10.31
C ILE A 93 -31.16 -13.09 10.34
N ILE A 94 -31.71 -12.82 9.16
CA ILE A 94 -33.09 -12.35 8.99
C ILE A 94 -33.97 -13.60 8.97
N SER A 95 -34.93 -13.68 9.90
CA SER A 95 -36.00 -14.70 9.92
C SER A 95 -37.25 -14.20 9.23
#